data_AF-A0A914FP76-F1
#
_entry.id   AF-A0A914FP76-F1
#
_cell.length_a   1.000
_cell.length_b   1.000
_cell.length_c   1.000
_cell.angle_alpha   90.00
_cell.angle_beta   90.00
_cell.angle_gamma   90.00
#
_symmetry.space_group_name_H-M   'P 1'
#
loop_
_entity.id
_entity.type
_entity.pdbx_description
1 polymer ?
#
loop_
_entity_poly.entity_id
_entity_poly.type
_entity_poly.pdbx_seq_one_letter_code
_entity_poly.pdbx_strand_id
1 'polypeptide(L)'
;MGAIVAMALSKAVPKIRGATIISRQGRDIQNILVGCAVGIACTFNAPIGGVLYAIECTSRFSAIRNLWRSFVATTCPFIHMGAIVAMALSKAVPKIRGATIISRQGRDIQNILVGCAVGIACTFNAPIGGVLYAIECTSRFSAIRNLWRSFVATTCAALIFRYANVYMVPENIGDTILSYYETHLPNEVFVVAEIPLFILLGVLCGLFGAAFIYLYRKIYLFRKNNRMYRKIFGSSYDISFTIFMTFIVAVITYPDGFGQYIGGKWTLRELLSDFISNCTMSGFTASQSQCSDDIIYRWTTDATTYNHFYALSGFLVVNFFLVLICIGFAVPASMFVPTFVIGACCGRIAGEAVYVLFPNGLGNIPIYPGLYAIVGAAAFSGAVTHSISIAIICCEATGQLSSLIPILVIID
;
A
#
# COMPACT_ATOMS: atom_id res chain seq x y z
N MET A 1 -19.64 -6.90 -14.50
CA MET A 1 -18.99 -7.38 -15.75
C MET A 1 -18.15 -8.64 -15.55
N GLY A 2 -17.55 -8.91 -14.37
CA GLY A 2 -16.87 -10.18 -14.08
C GLY A 2 -17.76 -11.42 -14.25
N ALA A 3 -19.01 -11.36 -13.80
CA ALA A 3 -19.99 -12.42 -14.04
C ALA A 3 -20.38 -12.59 -15.52
N ILE A 4 -20.46 -11.49 -16.29
CA ILE A 4 -20.80 -11.52 -17.73
C ILE A 4 -19.62 -12.02 -18.57
N VAL A 5 -18.39 -11.66 -18.21
CA VAL A 5 -17.15 -12.21 -18.79
C VAL A 5 -16.98 -13.68 -18.41
N ALA A 6 -17.30 -14.07 -17.17
CA ALA A 6 -17.30 -15.47 -16.74
C ALA A 6 -18.40 -16.30 -17.43
N MET A 7 -19.60 -15.73 -17.66
CA MET A 7 -20.69 -16.41 -18.39
C MET A 7 -20.41 -16.51 -19.89
N ALA A 8 -19.80 -15.48 -20.48
CA ALA A 8 -19.35 -15.49 -21.88
C ALA A 8 -18.21 -16.49 -22.11
N LEU A 9 -17.28 -16.61 -21.15
CA LEU A 9 -16.22 -17.62 -21.16
C LEU A 9 -16.77 -19.03 -20.92
N SER A 10 -17.72 -19.19 -19.97
CA SER A 10 -18.41 -20.45 -19.67
C SER A 10 -19.15 -21.03 -20.90
N LYS A 11 -19.86 -20.18 -21.67
CA LYS A 11 -20.53 -20.61 -22.91
C LYS A 11 -19.56 -20.90 -24.06
N ALA A 12 -18.32 -20.41 -24.01
CA ALA A 12 -17.29 -20.71 -25.02
C ALA A 12 -16.54 -22.03 -24.77
N VAL A 13 -16.54 -22.55 -23.53
CA VAL A 13 -15.79 -23.78 -23.17
C VAL A 13 -16.30 -25.07 -23.84
N PRO A 14 -17.62 -25.32 -24.04
CA PRO A 14 -18.08 -26.58 -24.64
C PRO A 14 -17.68 -26.71 -26.12
N LYS A 15 -17.55 -25.60 -26.85
CA LYS A 15 -17.15 -25.61 -28.27
C LYS A 15 -15.68 -25.97 -28.49
N ILE A 16 -14.86 -25.99 -27.44
CA ILE A 16 -13.43 -26.34 -27.47
C ILE A 16 -13.19 -27.79 -26.97
N ARG A 17 -14.19 -28.43 -26.33
CA ARG A 17 -14.08 -29.80 -25.80
C ARG A 17 -13.99 -30.89 -26.87
N GLY A 18 -14.26 -30.59 -28.13
CA GLY A 18 -14.12 -31.54 -29.24
C GLY A 18 -12.70 -31.76 -29.76
N ALA A 19 -11.71 -30.98 -29.27
CA ALA A 19 -10.33 -31.11 -29.71
C ALA A 19 -9.46 -31.69 -28.58
N THR A 20 -9.30 -33.01 -28.59
CA THR A 20 -8.42 -33.81 -27.73
C THR A 20 -6.95 -33.47 -28.01
N ILE A 21 -6.49 -32.28 -27.60
CA ILE A 21 -5.06 -31.94 -27.56
C ILE A 21 -4.81 -31.14 -26.29
N ILE A 22 -4.21 -31.79 -25.29
CA ILE A 22 -3.73 -31.17 -24.05
C ILE A 22 -2.55 -30.25 -24.42
N SER A 23 -2.87 -29.02 -24.84
CA SER A 23 -1.89 -28.01 -25.22
C SER A 23 -1.56 -27.09 -24.03
N ARG A 24 -0.38 -26.45 -24.06
CA ARG A 24 0.06 -25.39 -23.13
C ARG A 24 -1.01 -24.31 -22.85
N GLN A 25 -1.95 -24.14 -23.77
CA GLN A 25 -3.05 -23.17 -23.77
C GLN A 25 -4.07 -23.39 -22.64
N GLY A 26 -4.28 -24.63 -22.17
CA GLY A 26 -5.15 -24.91 -21.01
C GLY A 26 -4.56 -24.46 -19.67
N ARG A 27 -3.22 -24.46 -19.55
CA ARG A 27 -2.50 -23.97 -18.36
C ARG A 27 -2.56 -22.45 -18.22
N ASP A 28 -2.51 -21.73 -19.34
CA ASP A 28 -2.59 -20.26 -19.33
C ASP A 28 -3.98 -19.77 -18.92
N ILE A 29 -5.05 -20.44 -19.37
CA ILE A 29 -6.43 -20.11 -18.97
C ILE A 29 -6.68 -20.44 -17.50
N GLN A 30 -6.12 -21.54 -16.99
CA GLN A 30 -6.16 -21.85 -15.56
C GLN A 30 -5.39 -20.80 -14.72
N ASN A 31 -4.21 -20.36 -15.16
CA ASN A 31 -3.45 -19.31 -14.48
C ASN A 31 -4.19 -17.96 -14.49
N ILE A 32 -4.93 -17.66 -15.56
CA ILE A 32 -5.79 -16.46 -15.67
C ILE A 32 -6.98 -16.54 -14.70
N LEU A 33 -7.68 -17.68 -14.63
CA LEU A 33 -8.80 -17.88 -13.71
C LEU A 33 -8.36 -17.85 -12.25
N VAL A 34 -7.21 -18.45 -11.94
CA VAL A 34 -6.59 -18.40 -10.60
C VAL A 34 -6.17 -16.96 -10.26
N GLY A 35 -5.58 -16.22 -11.21
CA GLY A 35 -5.22 -14.82 -11.01
C GLY A 35 -6.42 -13.89 -10.77
N CYS A 36 -7.52 -14.10 -11.50
CA CYS A 36 -8.77 -13.36 -11.30
C CYS A 36 -9.48 -13.75 -10.00
N ALA A 37 -9.50 -15.04 -9.65
CA ALA A 37 -10.11 -15.53 -8.40
C ALA A 37 -9.33 -15.03 -7.16
N VAL A 38 -7.99 -14.97 -7.24
CA VAL A 38 -7.13 -14.42 -6.18
C VAL A 38 -7.27 -12.90 -6.08
N GLY A 39 -7.38 -12.19 -7.21
CA GLY A 39 -7.64 -10.74 -7.22
C GLY A 39 -8.98 -10.37 -6.57
N ILE A 40 -10.01 -11.20 -6.77
CA ILE A 40 -11.31 -11.06 -6.09
C ILE A 40 -11.15 -11.41 -4.60
N ALA A 41 -10.51 -12.53 -4.25
CA ALA A 41 -10.34 -12.98 -2.87
C ALA A 41 -9.47 -12.06 -1.97
N CYS A 42 -8.53 -11.30 -2.55
CA CYS A 42 -7.69 -10.36 -1.80
C CYS A 42 -8.29 -8.95 -1.70
N THR A 43 -9.31 -8.63 -2.51
CA THR A 43 -10.04 -7.36 -2.47
C THR A 43 -11.08 -7.35 -1.35
N PHE A 44 -11.72 -8.49 -1.13
CA PHE A 44 -12.66 -8.69 -0.03
C PHE A 44 -11.89 -9.31 1.12
N ASN A 45 -11.86 -8.66 2.28
CA ASN A 45 -11.14 -9.06 3.49
C ASN A 45 -11.71 -10.38 4.09
N ALA A 46 -11.73 -11.44 3.30
CA ALA A 46 -12.34 -12.74 3.55
C ALA A 46 -11.21 -13.79 3.58
N PRO A 47 -10.55 -13.99 4.73
CA PRO A 47 -9.37 -14.85 4.82
C PRO A 47 -9.65 -16.34 4.55
N ILE A 48 -10.92 -16.76 4.53
CA ILE A 48 -11.30 -18.20 4.52
C ILE A 48 -12.21 -18.56 3.33
N GLY A 49 -13.10 -17.66 2.88
CA GLY A 49 -14.06 -17.96 1.80
C GLY A 49 -13.42 -18.08 0.41
N GLY A 50 -12.42 -17.25 0.10
CA GLY A 50 -11.66 -17.35 -1.16
C GLY A 50 -10.75 -18.58 -1.22
N VAL A 51 -10.34 -19.08 -0.05
CA VAL A 51 -9.50 -20.28 0.09
C VAL A 51 -10.30 -21.54 -0.25
N LEU A 52 -11.55 -21.66 0.21
CA LEU A 52 -12.40 -22.83 -0.09
C LEU A 52 -12.81 -22.91 -1.58
N TYR A 53 -13.19 -21.78 -2.20
CA TYR A 53 -13.58 -21.78 -3.62
C TYR A 53 -12.39 -22.06 -4.56
N ALA A 54 -11.16 -21.72 -4.15
CA ALA A 54 -9.93 -22.03 -4.89
C ALA A 54 -9.43 -23.47 -4.65
N ILE A 55 -9.66 -24.03 -3.46
CA ILE A 55 -9.34 -25.43 -3.13
C ILE A 55 -10.23 -26.40 -3.93
N GLU A 56 -11.52 -26.08 -4.10
CA GLU A 56 -12.47 -26.97 -4.80
C GLU A 56 -12.25 -27.01 -6.33
N CYS A 57 -11.58 -26.00 -6.90
CA CYS A 57 -11.41 -25.86 -8.35
C CYS A 57 -10.05 -26.37 -8.90
N THR A 58 -9.11 -26.83 -8.05
CA THR A 58 -7.72 -27.07 -8.49
C THR A 58 -7.11 -28.36 -7.94
N SER A 59 -7.50 -29.52 -8.49
CA SER A 59 -6.98 -30.85 -8.14
C SER A 59 -5.55 -31.17 -8.63
N ARG A 60 -4.63 -30.19 -8.75
CA ARG A 60 -3.22 -30.46 -9.10
C ARG A 60 -2.20 -29.70 -8.23
N PHE A 61 -1.49 -30.50 -7.45
CA PHE A 61 -0.54 -30.20 -6.37
C PHE A 61 0.67 -29.27 -6.70
N SER A 62 0.91 -28.90 -7.97
CA SER A 62 2.07 -28.07 -8.35
C SER A 62 1.78 -26.57 -8.46
N ALA A 63 0.52 -26.16 -8.68
CA ALA A 63 0.13 -24.75 -8.76
C ALA A 63 0.02 -24.08 -7.37
N ILE A 64 -0.31 -24.87 -6.34
CA ILE A 64 -0.43 -24.44 -4.93
C ILE A 64 0.88 -23.83 -4.41
N ARG A 65 2.03 -24.31 -4.88
CA ARG A 65 3.37 -23.85 -4.44
C ARG A 65 3.72 -22.43 -4.90
N ASN A 66 3.20 -22.01 -6.06
CA ASN A 66 3.39 -20.65 -6.57
C ASN A 66 2.29 -19.70 -6.07
N LEU A 67 1.11 -20.25 -5.72
CA LEU A 67 -0.04 -19.52 -5.19
C LEU A 67 0.19 -19.03 -3.75
N TRP A 68 0.80 -19.86 -2.90
CA TRP A 68 1.13 -19.52 -1.52
C TRP A 68 2.19 -18.42 -1.39
N ARG A 69 2.99 -18.18 -2.45
CA ARG A 69 4.00 -17.13 -2.43
C ARG A 69 3.35 -15.75 -2.39
N SER A 70 2.23 -15.48 -3.04
CA SER A 70 1.67 -14.12 -3.19
C SER A 70 0.97 -13.51 -1.95
N PHE A 71 1.10 -14.11 -0.76
CA PHE A 71 0.13 -13.90 0.34
C PHE A 71 0.52 -12.93 1.46
N VAL A 72 1.55 -12.09 1.33
CA VAL A 72 1.87 -11.11 2.39
C VAL A 72 2.10 -9.76 1.76
N ALA A 73 1.21 -8.80 2.03
CA ALA A 73 1.17 -7.42 1.54
C ALA A 73 0.66 -7.22 0.09
N THR A 74 -0.45 -6.48 0.00
CA THR A 74 -1.33 -6.46 -1.16
C THR A 74 -0.76 -5.69 -2.34
N THR A 75 -0.09 -4.54 -2.13
CA THR A 75 0.02 -3.53 -3.20
C THR A 75 0.99 -3.91 -4.33
N CYS A 76 2.19 -4.41 -4.06
CA CYS A 76 3.19 -4.78 -5.08
C CYS A 76 2.76 -6.01 -5.93
N PRO A 77 2.21 -7.09 -5.34
CA PRO A 77 1.60 -8.17 -6.12
C PRO A 77 0.50 -7.67 -7.06
N PHE A 78 -0.32 -6.70 -6.67
CA PHE A 78 -1.36 -6.14 -7.54
C PHE A 78 -0.79 -5.41 -8.77
N ILE A 79 0.33 -4.68 -8.64
CA ILE A 79 1.03 -4.07 -9.78
C ILE A 79 1.45 -5.15 -10.77
N HIS A 80 2.05 -6.24 -10.27
CA HIS A 80 2.44 -7.38 -11.09
C HIS A 80 1.23 -8.08 -11.75
N MET A 81 0.12 -8.23 -11.04
CA MET A 81 -1.10 -8.81 -11.59
C MET A 81 -1.65 -7.94 -12.73
N GLY A 82 -1.67 -6.62 -12.57
CA GLY A 82 -2.07 -5.68 -13.62
C GLY A 82 -1.20 -5.81 -14.88
N ALA A 83 0.13 -5.90 -14.70
CA ALA A 83 1.07 -6.14 -15.80
C ALA A 83 0.84 -7.47 -16.53
N ILE A 84 0.58 -8.56 -15.79
CA ILE A 84 0.30 -9.88 -16.34
C ILE A 84 -0.99 -9.86 -17.18
N VAL A 85 -2.05 -9.26 -16.64
CA VAL A 85 -3.33 -9.12 -17.36
C VAL A 85 -3.16 -8.31 -18.64
N ALA A 86 -2.43 -7.20 -18.58
CA ALA A 86 -2.18 -6.38 -19.76
C ALA A 86 -1.36 -7.12 -20.83
N MET A 87 -0.36 -7.91 -20.43
CA MET A 87 0.42 -8.74 -21.36
C MET A 87 -0.45 -9.86 -21.97
N ALA A 88 -1.30 -10.49 -21.18
CA ALA A 88 -2.22 -11.53 -21.66
C ALA A 88 -3.20 -10.95 -22.70
N LEU A 89 -3.79 -9.79 -22.42
CA LEU A 89 -4.68 -9.08 -23.35
C LEU A 89 -3.95 -8.69 -24.65
N SER A 90 -2.71 -8.21 -24.54
CA SER A 90 -1.88 -7.84 -25.70
C SER A 90 -1.63 -9.02 -26.64
N LYS A 91 -1.51 -10.24 -26.10
CA LYS A 91 -1.34 -11.49 -26.87
C LYS A 91 -2.67 -12.08 -27.37
N ALA A 92 -3.78 -11.83 -26.67
CA ALA A 92 -5.10 -12.36 -27.03
C ALA A 92 -5.77 -11.58 -28.17
N VAL A 93 -5.67 -10.24 -28.17
CA VAL A 93 -6.35 -9.37 -29.15
C VAL A 93 -5.97 -9.66 -30.61
N PRO A 94 -4.67 -9.85 -30.97
CA PRO A 94 -4.30 -10.19 -32.35
C PRO A 94 -4.86 -11.53 -32.82
N LYS A 95 -4.92 -12.53 -31.91
CA LYS A 95 -5.49 -13.85 -32.21
C LYS A 95 -6.99 -13.79 -32.48
N ILE A 96 -7.71 -12.93 -31.77
CA ILE A 96 -9.17 -12.77 -31.92
C ILE A 96 -9.52 -12.00 -33.20
N ARG A 97 -8.72 -10.99 -33.57
CA ARG A 97 -9.02 -10.12 -34.72
C ARG A 97 -8.52 -10.65 -36.06
N GLY A 98 -7.86 -11.82 -36.10
CA GLY A 98 -7.31 -12.40 -37.34
C GLY A 98 -6.26 -11.53 -38.03
N ALA A 99 -5.85 -10.44 -37.40
CA ALA A 99 -4.93 -9.47 -37.93
C ALA A 99 -3.55 -9.76 -37.35
N THR A 100 -2.55 -9.91 -38.22
CA THR A 100 -1.13 -9.76 -37.90
C THR A 100 -0.86 -8.31 -37.50
N ILE A 101 -1.48 -7.85 -36.42
CA ILE A 101 -1.07 -6.64 -35.72
C ILE A 101 0.26 -7.03 -35.11
N ILE A 102 1.33 -6.79 -35.87
CA ILE A 102 2.73 -7.00 -35.47
C ILE A 102 2.86 -6.38 -34.08
N SER A 103 2.89 -7.19 -33.02
CA SER A 103 3.19 -6.73 -31.67
C SER A 103 4.62 -6.22 -31.69
N ARG A 104 4.79 -4.96 -32.12
CA ARG A 104 6.07 -4.27 -32.02
C ARG A 104 6.37 -4.25 -30.53
N GLN A 105 7.55 -4.72 -30.15
CA GLN A 105 8.00 -4.83 -28.77
C GLN A 105 7.75 -3.55 -27.94
N GLY A 106 7.78 -2.37 -28.58
CA GLY A 106 7.42 -1.10 -27.95
C GLY A 106 5.96 -0.95 -27.50
N ARG A 107 4.99 -1.61 -28.15
CA ARG A 107 3.57 -1.60 -27.71
C ARG A 107 3.32 -2.52 -26.51
N ASP A 108 4.02 -3.64 -26.43
CA ASP A 108 3.88 -4.56 -25.30
C ASP A 108 4.39 -3.92 -24.01
N ILE A 109 5.53 -3.21 -24.08
CA ILE A 109 6.07 -2.44 -22.94
C ILE A 109 5.09 -1.34 -22.51
N GLN A 110 4.44 -0.65 -23.46
CA GLN A 110 3.42 0.36 -23.15
C GLN A 110 2.20 -0.24 -22.47
N ASN A 111 1.73 -1.41 -22.93
CA ASN A 111 0.58 -2.07 -22.32
C ASN A 111 0.92 -2.59 -20.92
N ILE A 112 2.14 -3.08 -20.69
CA ILE A 112 2.62 -3.46 -19.35
C ILE A 112 2.62 -2.25 -18.42
N LEU A 113 3.09 -1.08 -18.88
CA LEU A 113 3.05 0.17 -18.11
C LEU A 113 1.61 0.55 -17.72
N VAL A 114 0.67 0.48 -18.67
CA VAL A 114 -0.76 0.71 -18.39
C VAL A 114 -1.28 -0.30 -17.37
N GLY A 115 -0.90 -1.58 -17.48
CA GLY A 115 -1.23 -2.62 -16.52
C GLY A 115 -0.70 -2.32 -15.11
N CYS A 116 0.54 -1.87 -14.98
CA CYS A 116 1.12 -1.44 -13.72
C CYS A 116 0.35 -0.26 -13.12
N ALA A 117 0.05 0.77 -13.92
CA ALA A 117 -0.72 1.94 -13.50
C ALA A 117 -2.12 1.56 -12.99
N VAL A 118 -2.81 0.65 -13.68
CA VAL A 118 -4.10 0.10 -13.25
C VAL A 118 -3.98 -0.64 -11.92
N GLY A 119 -2.93 -1.45 -11.75
CA GLY A 119 -2.67 -2.13 -10.48
C GLY A 119 -2.50 -1.14 -9.31
N ILE A 120 -1.72 -0.07 -9.50
CA ILE A 120 -1.50 0.96 -8.48
C ILE A 120 -2.81 1.70 -8.17
N ALA A 121 -3.54 2.13 -9.21
CA ALA A 121 -4.80 2.84 -9.06
C ALA A 121 -5.85 2.02 -8.31
N CYS A 122 -5.96 0.71 -8.57
CA CYS A 122 -6.84 -0.18 -7.82
C CYS A 122 -6.44 -0.33 -6.36
N THR A 123 -5.14 -0.29 -6.04
CA THR A 123 -4.67 -0.49 -4.66
C THR A 123 -4.88 0.72 -3.75
N PHE A 124 -4.77 1.93 -4.30
CA PHE A 124 -4.86 3.18 -3.53
C PHE A 124 -6.13 3.99 -3.82
N ASN A 125 -6.97 3.52 -4.76
CA ASN A 125 -8.10 4.30 -5.30
C ASN A 125 -7.66 5.67 -5.87
N ALA A 126 -6.43 5.73 -6.38
CA ALA A 126 -5.71 6.93 -6.79
C ALA A 126 -5.34 6.84 -8.29
N PRO A 127 -6.25 7.19 -9.22
CA PRO A 127 -6.03 7.02 -10.65
C PRO A 127 -5.00 7.99 -11.23
N ILE A 128 -4.88 9.22 -10.73
CA ILE A 128 -3.88 10.19 -11.22
C ILE A 128 -2.51 9.84 -10.63
N GLY A 129 -2.45 9.66 -9.31
CA GLY A 129 -1.22 9.31 -8.61
C GLY A 129 -0.64 7.98 -9.09
N GLY A 130 -1.50 6.98 -9.35
CA GLY A 130 -1.05 5.69 -9.85
C GLY A 130 -0.45 5.72 -11.26
N VAL A 131 -0.95 6.59 -12.14
CA VAL A 131 -0.38 6.77 -13.48
C VAL A 131 0.96 7.47 -13.42
N LEU A 132 1.07 8.53 -12.62
CA LEU A 132 2.32 9.28 -12.45
C LEU A 132 3.40 8.40 -11.82
N TYR A 133 3.04 7.66 -10.77
CA TYR A 133 3.96 6.73 -10.10
C TYR A 133 4.43 5.62 -11.02
N ALA A 134 3.54 5.08 -11.86
CA ALA A 134 3.91 4.07 -12.86
C ALA A 134 4.92 4.63 -13.88
N ILE A 135 4.72 5.87 -14.36
CA ILE A 135 5.60 6.50 -15.35
C ILE A 135 6.96 6.82 -14.73
N GLU A 136 6.96 7.40 -13.53
CA GLU A 136 8.14 7.78 -12.76
C GLU A 136 9.04 6.57 -12.47
N CYS A 137 8.46 5.44 -12.06
CA CYS A 137 9.22 4.23 -11.72
C CYS A 137 9.69 3.43 -12.96
N THR A 138 9.00 3.54 -14.10
CA THR A 138 9.21 2.62 -15.24
C THR A 138 10.04 3.20 -16.38
N SER A 139 10.07 4.52 -16.59
CA SER A 139 10.67 5.06 -17.82
C SER A 139 11.33 6.43 -17.69
N ARG A 140 12.49 6.61 -18.31
CA ARG A 140 13.15 7.93 -18.49
C ARG A 140 12.48 8.82 -19.53
N PHE A 141 11.75 8.21 -20.49
CA PHE A 141 11.02 8.93 -21.54
C PHE A 141 9.74 8.18 -21.89
N SER A 142 8.59 8.71 -21.47
CA SER A 142 7.27 8.22 -21.88
C SER A 142 6.62 9.21 -22.84
N ALA A 143 6.08 8.71 -23.95
CA ALA A 143 5.28 9.54 -24.85
C ALA A 143 4.00 10.00 -24.13
N ILE A 144 3.63 11.28 -24.26
CA ILE A 144 2.41 11.88 -23.67
C ILE A 144 1.15 11.08 -24.02
N ARG A 145 1.12 10.44 -25.20
CA ARG A 145 0.02 9.56 -25.61
C ARG A 145 -0.19 8.36 -24.68
N ASN A 146 0.85 7.87 -24.01
CA ASN A 146 0.76 6.76 -23.06
C ASN A 146 0.19 7.22 -21.71
N LEU A 147 0.37 8.49 -21.35
CA LEU A 147 -0.25 9.09 -20.17
C LEU A 147 -1.77 9.04 -20.28
N TRP A 148 -2.31 9.53 -21.40
CA TRP A 148 -3.76 9.52 -21.64
C TRP A 148 -4.36 8.12 -21.67
N ARG A 149 -3.68 7.15 -22.29
CA ARG A 149 -4.13 5.74 -22.31
C ARG A 149 -4.16 5.13 -20.92
N SER A 150 -3.13 5.41 -20.12
CA SER A 150 -3.04 4.92 -18.75
C SER A 150 -4.13 5.55 -17.89
N PHE A 151 -4.32 6.87 -17.99
CA PHE A 151 -5.35 7.61 -17.25
C PHE A 151 -6.78 7.13 -17.51
N VAL A 152 -7.14 6.89 -18.78
CA VAL A 152 -8.47 6.33 -19.11
C VAL A 152 -8.61 4.92 -18.54
N ALA A 153 -7.57 4.09 -18.61
CA ALA A 153 -7.61 2.73 -18.07
C ALA A 153 -7.71 2.71 -16.54
N THR A 154 -6.95 3.57 -15.84
CA THR A 154 -6.97 3.65 -14.37
C THR A 154 -8.27 4.23 -13.84
N THR A 155 -8.84 5.24 -14.48
CA THR A 155 -10.15 5.80 -14.09
C THR A 155 -11.27 4.79 -14.29
N CYS A 156 -11.30 4.06 -15.42
CA CYS A 156 -12.24 2.96 -15.60
C CYS A 156 -12.11 1.89 -14.52
N ALA A 157 -10.87 1.51 -14.15
CA ALA A 157 -10.63 0.52 -13.11
C ALA A 157 -11.09 1.01 -11.72
N ALA A 158 -10.79 2.27 -11.37
CA ALA A 158 -11.23 2.88 -10.11
C ALA A 158 -12.76 2.98 -10.04
N LEU A 159 -13.43 3.38 -11.13
CA LEU A 159 -14.90 3.42 -11.19
C LEU A 159 -15.52 2.03 -11.02
N ILE A 160 -14.96 1.01 -11.66
CA ILE A 160 -15.43 -0.38 -11.52
C ILE A 160 -15.22 -0.87 -10.09
N PHE A 161 -14.09 -0.56 -9.46
CA PHE A 161 -13.80 -0.93 -8.08
C PHE A 161 -14.78 -0.29 -7.10
N ARG A 162 -15.06 1.01 -7.26
CA ARG A 162 -16.07 1.74 -6.48
C ARG A 162 -17.45 1.14 -6.65
N TYR A 163 -17.87 0.91 -7.90
CA TYR A 163 -19.15 0.27 -8.18
C TYR A 163 -19.23 -1.12 -7.54
N ALA A 164 -18.19 -1.95 -7.66
CA ALA A 164 -18.15 -3.27 -7.05
C ALA A 164 -18.26 -3.25 -5.51
N ASN A 165 -17.61 -2.29 -4.84
CA ASN A 165 -17.72 -2.16 -3.38
C ASN A 165 -19.14 -1.84 -2.93
N VAL A 166 -19.88 -1.00 -3.66
CA VAL A 166 -21.28 -0.68 -3.35
C VAL A 166 -22.18 -1.93 -3.36
N TYR A 167 -21.95 -2.87 -4.26
CA TYR A 167 -22.78 -4.09 -4.33
C TYR A 167 -22.32 -5.22 -3.42
N MET A 168 -21.05 -5.25 -3.02
CA MET A 168 -20.48 -6.38 -2.28
C MET A 168 -20.25 -6.09 -0.80
N VAL A 169 -20.11 -4.82 -0.40
CA VAL A 169 -19.93 -4.43 1.00
C VAL A 169 -21.27 -3.94 1.55
N PRO A 170 -21.77 -4.49 2.68
CA PRO A 170 -23.00 -4.05 3.30
C PRO A 170 -22.96 -2.54 3.64
N GLU A 171 -24.09 -1.85 3.45
CA GLU A 171 -24.25 -0.39 3.70
C GLU A 171 -23.86 0.06 5.11
N ASN A 172 -23.83 -0.86 6.09
CA ASN A 172 -23.52 -0.57 7.48
C ASN A 172 -22.01 -0.43 7.79
N ILE A 173 -21.12 -0.72 6.82
CA ILE A 173 -19.65 -0.72 6.99
C ILE A 173 -18.94 0.08 5.88
N GLY A 174 -19.56 0.20 4.70
CA GLY A 174 -18.94 0.85 3.55
C GLY A 174 -19.38 2.30 3.40
N ASP A 175 -18.57 3.25 3.83
CA ASP A 175 -18.67 4.62 3.32
C ASP A 175 -18.39 4.59 1.80
N THR A 176 -19.46 4.67 1.03
CA THR A 176 -19.55 4.19 -0.36
C THR A 176 -18.87 5.10 -1.40
N ILE A 177 -18.35 6.27 -0.99
CA ILE A 177 -17.85 7.30 -1.93
C ILE A 177 -16.47 7.85 -1.50
N LEU A 178 -16.00 7.50 -0.31
CA LEU A 178 -14.96 8.24 0.38
C LEU A 178 -13.57 7.63 0.12
N SER A 179 -12.57 8.49 0.16
CA SER A 179 -11.15 8.14 -0.03
C SER A 179 -10.70 7.12 1.03
N TYR A 180 -9.71 6.29 0.70
CA TYR A 180 -9.32 5.13 1.54
C TYR A 180 -8.97 5.52 3.00
N TYR A 181 -8.53 6.77 3.23
CA TYR A 181 -8.27 7.35 4.55
C TYR A 181 -8.86 8.76 4.62
N GLU A 182 -10.19 8.91 4.63
CA GLU A 182 -10.81 10.24 4.63
C GLU A 182 -10.38 11.10 5.82
N THR A 183 -10.08 12.36 5.50
CA THR A 183 -9.79 13.40 6.47
C THR A 183 -10.73 14.56 6.29
N HIS A 184 -11.35 15.01 7.38
CA HIS A 184 -12.11 16.25 7.41
C HIS A 184 -11.24 17.37 8.03
N LEU A 185 -10.19 17.80 7.33
CA LEU A 185 -9.50 19.05 7.69
C LEU A 185 -10.28 20.25 7.14
N PRO A 186 -10.33 21.39 7.84
CA PRO A 186 -11.00 22.61 7.37
C PRO A 186 -10.31 23.21 6.15
N ASN A 187 -11.00 24.06 5.38
CA ASN A 187 -10.48 24.60 4.11
C ASN A 187 -9.17 25.42 4.25
N GLU A 188 -8.92 26.04 5.41
CA GLU A 188 -7.65 26.66 5.76
C GLU A 188 -6.85 25.73 6.67
N VAL A 189 -6.08 24.83 6.05
CA VAL A 189 -5.41 23.73 6.74
C VAL A 189 -4.06 24.15 7.34
N PHE A 190 -3.38 25.15 6.77
CA PHE A 190 -2.05 25.58 7.21
C PHE A 190 -1.82 27.07 6.96
N VAL A 191 -0.94 27.64 7.79
CA VAL A 191 -0.47 29.03 7.63
C VAL A 191 0.90 29.05 6.95
N VAL A 192 1.21 30.11 6.21
CA VAL A 192 2.54 30.31 5.58
C VAL A 192 3.69 30.21 6.60
N ALA A 193 3.43 30.60 7.85
CA ALA A 193 4.39 30.51 8.95
C ALA A 193 4.73 29.06 9.37
N GLU A 194 3.93 28.05 8.99
CA GLU A 194 4.21 26.63 9.22
C GLU A 194 5.12 26.01 8.15
N ILE A 195 5.31 26.67 7.00
CA ILE A 195 6.15 26.16 5.89
C ILE A 195 7.58 25.79 6.33
N PRO A 196 8.30 26.60 7.15
CA PRO A 196 9.62 26.22 7.65
C PRO A 196 9.61 24.94 8.50
N LEU A 197 8.55 24.69 9.27
CA LEU A 197 8.40 23.48 10.08
C LEU A 197 8.16 22.25 9.19
N PHE A 198 7.39 22.42 8.13
CA PHE A 198 7.18 21.39 7.11
C PHE A 198 8.47 21.03 6.36
N ILE A 199 9.27 22.03 5.98
CA ILE A 199 10.59 21.80 5.35
C ILE A 199 11.50 21.03 6.31
N LEU A 200 11.55 21.43 7.58
CA LEU A 200 12.33 20.72 8.61
C LEU A 200 11.88 19.26 8.75
N LEU A 201 10.57 19.01 8.78
CA LEU A 201 10.00 17.66 8.82
C LEU A 201 10.41 16.85 7.58
N GLY A 202 10.42 17.47 6.39
CA GLY A 202 10.92 16.87 5.16
C GLY A 202 12.36 16.41 5.24
N VAL A 203 13.25 17.31 5.68
CA VAL A 203 14.68 17.00 5.83
C VAL A 203 14.89 15.86 6.82
N LEU A 204 14.18 15.86 7.95
CA LEU A 204 14.26 14.79 8.95
C LEU A 204 13.74 13.45 8.40
N CYS A 205 12.57 13.45 7.75
CA CYS A 205 12.00 12.26 7.10
C CYS A 205 12.89 11.74 5.96
N GLY A 206 13.51 12.63 5.20
CA GLY A 206 14.45 12.29 4.13
C GLY A 206 15.74 11.64 4.66
N LEU A 207 16.33 12.21 5.72
CA LEU A 207 17.48 11.61 6.40
C LEU A 207 17.12 10.25 7.00
N PHE A 208 15.94 10.12 7.61
CA PHE A 208 15.46 8.87 8.18
C PHE A 208 15.18 7.80 7.10
N GLY A 209 14.64 8.20 5.94
CA GLY A 209 14.46 7.35 4.77
C GLY A 209 15.79 6.88 4.16
N ALA A 210 16.79 7.78 4.08
CA ALA A 210 18.13 7.43 3.64
C ALA A 210 18.81 6.44 4.61
N ALA A 211 18.66 6.64 5.92
CA ALA A 211 19.12 5.72 6.94
C ALA A 211 18.43 4.34 6.82
N PHE A 212 17.12 4.31 6.54
CA PHE A 212 16.35 3.09 6.30
C PHE A 212 16.91 2.28 5.13
N ILE A 213 17.10 2.90 3.96
CA ILE A 213 17.67 2.23 2.78
C ILE A 213 19.11 1.76 3.04
N TYR A 214 19.92 2.60 3.68
CA TYR A 214 21.31 2.24 4.01
C TYR A 214 21.37 1.02 4.93
N LEU A 215 20.55 1.00 5.99
CA LEU A 215 20.50 -0.11 6.94
C LEU A 215 19.95 -1.38 6.30
N TYR A 216 18.88 -1.27 5.51
CA TYR A 216 18.36 -2.38 4.72
C TYR A 216 19.43 -3.00 3.82
N ARG A 217 20.18 -2.17 3.08
CA ARG A 217 21.28 -2.63 2.22
C ARG A 217 22.36 -3.34 3.04
N LYS A 218 22.73 -2.79 4.21
CA LYS A 218 23.75 -3.37 5.09
C LYS A 218 23.31 -4.74 5.62
N ILE A 219 22.06 -4.88 6.06
CA ILE A 219 21.46 -6.15 6.52
C ILE A 219 21.45 -7.17 5.36
N TYR A 220 21.02 -6.75 4.18
CA TYR A 220 20.99 -7.61 2.99
C TYR A 220 22.39 -8.12 2.60
N LEU A 221 23.39 -7.23 2.58
CA LEU A 221 24.78 -7.60 2.25
C LEU A 221 25.41 -8.47 3.34
N PHE A 222 25.15 -8.18 4.61
CA PHE A 222 25.60 -9.01 5.74
C PHE A 222 25.07 -10.43 5.60
N ARG A 223 23.78 -10.59 5.28
CA ARG A 223 23.14 -11.89 5.04
C ARG A 223 23.80 -12.66 3.89
N LYS A 224 24.06 -11.98 2.78
CA LYS A 224 24.66 -12.61 1.59
C LYS A 224 26.12 -12.99 1.79
N ASN A 225 26.90 -12.15 2.48
CA ASN A 225 28.34 -12.34 2.60
C ASN A 225 28.71 -13.34 3.71
N ASN A 226 27.98 -13.33 4.82
CA ASN A 226 28.38 -14.09 6.01
C ASN A 226 28.27 -15.62 5.78
N ARG A 227 29.42 -16.31 5.84
CA ARG A 227 29.50 -17.78 5.63
C ARG A 227 28.87 -18.54 6.80
N MET A 228 28.93 -18.00 8.01
CA MET A 228 28.32 -18.64 9.19
C MET A 228 26.80 -18.66 9.06
N TYR A 229 26.22 -17.55 8.60
CA TYR A 229 24.79 -17.45 8.35
C TYR A 229 24.33 -18.48 7.30
N ARG A 230 25.09 -18.64 6.21
CA ARG A 230 24.83 -19.69 5.20
C ARG A 230 24.96 -21.11 5.75
N LYS A 231 25.87 -21.35 6.70
CA LYS A 231 26.01 -22.65 7.36
C LYS A 231 24.84 -22.95 8.30
N ILE A 232 24.37 -21.97 9.06
CA ILE A 232 23.27 -22.13 10.03
C ILE A 232 21.93 -22.43 9.33
N PHE A 233 21.62 -21.74 8.24
CA PHE A 233 20.32 -21.86 7.58
C PHE A 233 20.29 -22.85 6.39
N GLY A 234 21.40 -23.53 6.10
CA GLY A 234 21.46 -24.66 5.15
C GLY A 234 21.17 -24.31 3.67
N SER A 235 20.85 -25.32 2.87
CA SER A 235 20.64 -25.20 1.40
C SER A 235 19.38 -24.42 1.01
N SER A 236 18.48 -24.11 1.95
CA SER A 236 17.27 -23.29 1.76
C SER A 236 17.24 -22.12 2.74
N TYR A 237 18.36 -21.40 2.84
CA TYR A 237 18.58 -20.39 3.87
C TYR A 237 17.52 -19.27 3.90
N ASP A 238 16.93 -18.94 2.75
CA ASP A 238 15.92 -17.89 2.63
C ASP A 238 14.58 -18.24 3.32
N ILE A 239 14.14 -19.51 3.24
CA ILE A 239 12.85 -19.95 3.81
C ILE A 239 13.00 -20.17 5.32
N SER A 240 14.04 -20.87 5.75
CA SER A 240 14.31 -21.12 7.17
C SER A 240 14.51 -19.82 7.94
N PHE A 241 15.19 -18.83 7.34
CA PHE A 241 15.30 -17.50 7.92
C PHE A 241 13.95 -16.79 8.03
N THR A 242 13.14 -16.84 6.97
CA THR A 242 11.82 -16.21 6.98
C THR A 242 10.97 -16.79 8.11
N ILE A 243 10.90 -18.12 8.26
CA ILE A 243 10.15 -18.78 9.34
C ILE A 243 10.66 -18.34 10.72
N PHE A 244 11.97 -18.36 10.92
CA PHE A 244 12.59 -17.97 12.20
C PHE A 244 12.30 -16.50 12.54
N MET A 245 12.44 -15.60 11.58
CA MET A 245 12.17 -14.17 11.81
C MET A 245 10.68 -13.88 11.94
N THR A 246 9.81 -14.58 11.22
CA THR A 246 8.36 -14.46 11.42
C THR A 246 7.96 -14.88 12.83
N PHE A 247 8.58 -15.93 13.40
CA PHE A 247 8.37 -16.29 14.80
C PHE A 247 8.79 -15.16 15.74
N ILE A 248 9.96 -14.54 15.53
CA ILE A 248 10.42 -13.39 16.33
C ILE A 248 9.46 -12.21 16.22
N VAL A 249 9.04 -11.86 14.99
CA VAL A 249 8.06 -10.78 14.77
C VAL A 249 6.76 -11.09 15.49
N ALA A 250 6.26 -12.32 15.42
CA ALA A 250 5.04 -12.72 16.12
C ALA A 250 5.15 -12.60 17.65
N VAL A 251 6.30 -12.95 18.23
CA VAL A 251 6.56 -12.77 19.67
C VAL A 251 6.57 -11.29 20.06
N ILE A 252 7.20 -10.43 19.24
CA ILE A 252 7.27 -8.99 19.48
C ILE A 252 5.89 -8.33 19.33
N THR A 253 5.11 -8.74 18.33
CA THR A 253 3.80 -8.17 18.01
C THR A 253 2.67 -8.80 18.85
N TYR A 254 2.95 -9.78 19.71
CA TYR A 254 1.95 -10.44 20.54
C TYR A 254 1.17 -9.42 21.40
N PRO A 255 -0.17 -9.33 21.27
CA PRO A 255 -0.95 -8.19 21.77
C PRO A 255 -0.93 -8.06 23.30
N ASP A 256 -0.99 -9.17 24.04
CA ASP A 256 -0.96 -9.10 25.52
C ASP A 256 0.47 -9.00 26.08
N GLY A 257 1.48 -9.02 25.20
CA GLY A 257 2.89 -8.90 25.56
C GLY A 257 3.43 -7.52 25.22
N PHE A 258 4.56 -7.49 24.50
CA PHE A 258 5.17 -6.24 24.06
C PHE A 258 4.33 -5.50 23.01
N GLY A 259 3.42 -6.21 22.31
CA GLY A 259 2.51 -5.64 21.33
C GLY A 259 1.55 -4.61 21.90
N GLN A 260 1.28 -4.59 23.22
CA GLN A 260 0.43 -3.57 23.85
C GLN A 260 0.97 -2.15 23.65
N TYR A 261 2.30 -1.98 23.69
CA TYR A 261 2.96 -0.68 23.54
C TYR A 261 3.08 -0.22 22.08
N ILE A 262 2.88 -1.14 21.13
CA ILE A 262 3.06 -0.92 19.69
C ILE A 262 1.71 -0.99 18.95
N GLY A 263 0.59 -1.13 19.68
CA GLY A 263 -0.71 -1.32 19.05
C GLY A 263 -0.79 -2.58 18.20
N GLY A 264 -0.08 -3.65 18.58
CA GLY A 264 0.02 -4.91 17.83
C GLY A 264 -1.30 -5.68 17.66
N LYS A 265 -2.35 -5.28 18.40
CA LYS A 265 -3.72 -5.78 18.23
C LYS A 265 -4.38 -5.27 16.95
N TRP A 266 -3.98 -4.10 16.46
CA TRP A 266 -4.65 -3.37 15.38
C TRP A 266 -3.91 -3.53 14.06
N THR A 267 -4.64 -3.36 12.97
CA THR A 267 -4.05 -3.39 11.63
C THR A 267 -3.34 -2.06 11.33
N LEU A 268 -2.31 -2.11 10.49
CA LEU A 268 -1.58 -0.90 10.03
C LEU A 268 -2.52 0.15 9.40
N ARG A 269 -3.66 -0.26 8.85
CA ARG A 269 -4.64 0.66 8.24
C ARG A 269 -5.44 1.42 9.29
N GLU A 270 -5.87 0.75 10.36
CA GLU A 270 -6.56 1.39 11.49
C GLU A 270 -5.61 2.32 12.24
N LEU A 271 -4.37 1.90 12.46
CA LEU A 271 -3.35 2.75 13.09
C LEU A 271 -3.08 4.02 12.27
N LEU A 272 -3.12 3.91 10.93
CA LEU A 272 -2.96 5.05 10.06
C LEU A 272 -4.15 6.02 10.16
N SER A 273 -5.39 5.54 10.28
CA SER A 273 -6.54 6.45 10.48
C SER A 273 -6.43 7.19 11.81
N ASP A 274 -5.92 6.53 12.86
CA ASP A 274 -5.70 7.17 14.15
C ASP A 274 -4.65 8.30 14.05
N PHE A 275 -3.56 8.12 13.31
CA PHE A 275 -2.54 9.17 13.14
C PHE A 275 -3.04 10.37 12.34
N ILE A 276 -3.83 10.11 11.30
CA ILE A 276 -4.31 11.11 10.37
C ILE A 276 -5.51 11.91 10.93
N SER A 277 -6.12 11.42 12.01
CA SER A 277 -7.24 12.08 12.69
C SER A 277 -6.98 13.57 13.00
N ASN A 278 -8.01 14.40 12.80
CA ASN A 278 -7.95 15.86 12.94
C ASN A 278 -8.02 16.36 14.40
N CYS A 279 -7.88 15.45 15.37
CA CYS A 279 -7.96 15.74 16.79
C CYS A 279 -6.57 15.84 17.42
N THR A 280 -6.45 16.42 18.62
CA THR A 280 -5.20 16.46 19.38
C THR A 280 -5.21 15.41 20.48
N MET A 281 -4.08 14.70 20.66
CA MET A 281 -3.87 13.77 21.77
C MET A 281 -3.39 14.51 23.03
N SER A 282 -2.70 15.63 22.83
CA SER A 282 -2.21 16.50 23.90
C SER A 282 -3.27 17.55 24.26
N GLY A 283 -4.36 17.16 24.92
CA GLY A 283 -5.46 18.07 25.25
C GLY A 283 -5.09 19.11 26.31
N PHE A 284 -4.64 20.31 25.90
CA PHE A 284 -4.29 21.41 26.83
C PHE A 284 -5.25 22.61 26.77
N THR A 285 -6.00 22.81 25.69
CA THR A 285 -6.86 23.99 25.53
C THR A 285 -8.28 23.63 25.07
N ALA A 286 -9.27 24.33 25.64
CA ALA A 286 -10.71 24.09 25.43
C ALA A 286 -11.24 24.44 24.02
N SER A 287 -10.38 24.87 23.09
CA SER A 287 -10.77 25.42 21.77
C SER A 287 -10.60 24.46 20.59
N GLN A 288 -10.04 23.25 20.81
CA GLN A 288 -9.92 22.22 19.77
C GLN A 288 -10.53 20.89 20.22
N SER A 289 -11.02 20.10 19.26
CA SER A 289 -11.60 18.79 19.51
C SER A 289 -10.52 17.79 19.94
N GLN A 290 -10.50 17.47 21.23
CA GLN A 290 -9.75 16.35 21.78
C GLN A 290 -10.14 15.05 21.08
N CYS A 291 -9.17 14.14 20.88
CA CYS A 291 -9.47 12.83 20.29
C CYS A 291 -10.46 12.04 21.14
N SER A 292 -11.23 11.15 20.50
CA SER A 292 -12.13 10.25 21.23
C SER A 292 -11.35 9.41 22.25
N ASP A 293 -12.00 9.09 23.37
CA ASP A 293 -11.38 8.31 24.45
C ASP A 293 -10.85 6.95 23.95
N ASP A 294 -11.47 6.38 22.92
CA ASP A 294 -11.00 5.16 22.25
C ASP A 294 -9.61 5.31 21.62
N ILE A 295 -9.34 6.42 20.93
CA ILE A 295 -8.04 6.69 20.30
C ILE A 295 -7.00 6.94 21.39
N ILE A 296 -7.35 7.74 22.40
CA ILE A 296 -6.43 8.07 23.51
C ILE A 296 -6.04 6.80 24.28
N TYR A 297 -7.00 5.93 24.59
CA TYR A 297 -6.75 4.67 25.29
C TYR A 297 -5.86 3.71 24.49
N ARG A 298 -5.91 3.73 23.15
CA ARG A 298 -5.00 2.92 22.31
C ARG A 298 -3.54 3.35 22.42
N TRP A 299 -3.28 4.63 22.67
CA TRP A 299 -1.94 5.22 22.71
C TRP A 299 -1.46 5.55 24.14
N THR A 300 -2.25 5.20 25.16
CA THR A 300 -1.91 5.38 26.58
C THR A 300 -2.12 4.07 27.34
N THR A 301 -1.04 3.46 27.84
CA THR A 301 -1.11 2.16 28.51
C THR A 301 -1.51 2.29 29.98
N ASP A 302 -1.08 3.36 30.66
CA ASP A 302 -1.37 3.61 32.08
C ASP A 302 -1.92 5.02 32.28
N ALA A 303 -3.04 5.12 33.01
CA ALA A 303 -3.74 6.38 33.32
C ALA A 303 -2.91 7.39 34.15
N THR A 304 -1.69 7.01 34.58
CA THR A 304 -0.87 7.79 35.51
C THR A 304 0.29 8.53 34.84
N THR A 305 0.52 8.37 33.52
CA THR A 305 1.58 9.12 32.82
C THR A 305 1.14 9.49 31.40
N TYR A 306 0.60 10.70 31.25
CA TYR A 306 0.00 11.31 30.05
C TYR A 306 0.94 11.55 28.85
N ASN A 307 1.98 10.73 28.64
CA ASN A 307 3.00 11.00 27.64
C ASN A 307 2.80 10.13 26.39
N HIS A 308 1.78 10.48 25.58
CA HIS A 308 1.52 9.90 24.25
C HIS A 308 2.79 9.84 23.37
N PHE A 309 3.72 10.78 23.55
CA PHE A 309 5.02 10.81 22.89
C PHE A 309 5.86 9.53 23.10
N TYR A 310 5.82 8.90 24.27
CA TYR A 310 6.59 7.66 24.52
C TYR A 310 5.99 6.47 23.77
N ALA A 311 4.66 6.35 23.73
CA ALA A 311 4.00 5.29 22.99
C ALA A 311 4.23 5.44 21.48
N LEU A 312 4.06 6.65 20.94
CA LEU A 312 4.29 6.93 19.52
C LEU A 312 5.75 6.73 19.12
N SER A 313 6.70 7.20 19.94
CA SER A 313 8.14 6.99 19.65
C SER A 313 8.55 5.51 19.77
N GLY A 314 8.01 4.78 20.74
CA GLY A 314 8.18 3.33 20.85
C GLY A 314 7.65 2.59 19.62
N PHE A 315 6.45 2.95 19.17
CA PHE A 315 5.87 2.45 17.93
C PHE A 315 6.77 2.73 16.72
N LEU A 316 7.24 3.97 16.57
CA LEU A 316 8.09 4.40 15.46
C LEU A 316 9.38 3.57 15.40
N VAL A 317 10.10 3.46 16.52
CA VAL A 317 11.38 2.75 16.59
C VAL A 317 11.19 1.27 16.30
N VAL A 318 10.22 0.62 16.95
CA VAL A 318 10.03 -0.82 16.79
C VAL A 318 9.55 -1.16 15.38
N ASN A 319 8.55 -0.44 14.84
CA ASN A 319 8.08 -0.68 13.48
C ASN A 319 9.16 -0.38 12.43
N PHE A 320 9.99 0.62 12.63
CA PHE A 320 11.12 0.90 11.74
C PHE A 320 12.02 -0.33 11.58
N PHE A 321 12.45 -0.96 12.68
CA PHE A 321 13.28 -2.16 12.63
C PHE A 321 12.52 -3.41 12.18
N LEU A 322 11.26 -3.60 12.61
CA LEU A 322 10.45 -4.74 12.19
C LEU A 322 10.23 -4.73 10.67
N VAL A 323 9.87 -3.58 10.10
CA VAL A 323 9.64 -3.44 8.65
C VAL A 323 10.93 -3.68 7.87
N LEU A 324 12.09 -3.18 8.35
CA LEU A 324 13.40 -3.46 7.75
C LEU A 324 13.68 -4.97 7.65
N ILE A 325 13.35 -5.73 8.69
CA ILE A 325 13.53 -7.19 8.73
C ILE A 325 12.53 -7.89 7.80
N CYS A 326 11.26 -7.47 7.84
CA CYS A 326 10.17 -8.05 7.04
C CYS A 326 10.38 -7.91 5.54
N ILE A 327 10.95 -6.80 5.05
CA ILE A 327 11.27 -6.63 3.61
C ILE A 327 12.33 -7.66 3.16
N GLY A 328 13.16 -8.14 4.08
CA GLY A 328 14.14 -9.17 3.81
C GLY A 328 13.54 -10.56 3.58
N PHE A 329 12.27 -10.79 3.85
CA PHE A 329 11.64 -12.11 3.74
C PHE A 329 11.53 -12.58 2.30
N ALA A 330 11.57 -13.90 2.11
CA ALA A 330 11.41 -14.52 0.81
C ALA A 330 9.93 -14.64 0.39
N VAL A 331 9.16 -13.59 0.68
CA VAL A 331 7.73 -13.50 0.38
C VAL A 331 7.50 -12.20 -0.41
N PRO A 332 6.78 -12.24 -1.55
CA PRO A 332 6.39 -11.04 -2.28
C PRO A 332 5.50 -10.17 -1.39
N ALA A 333 6.12 -9.14 -0.82
CA ALA A 333 5.48 -8.14 0.01
C ALA A 333 5.74 -6.74 -0.49
N SER A 334 4.79 -5.84 -0.20
CA SER A 334 4.93 -4.43 -0.49
C SER A 334 5.52 -3.66 0.67
N MET A 335 6.48 -2.80 0.35
CA MET A 335 7.11 -1.89 1.29
C MET A 335 6.27 -0.62 1.52
N PHE A 336 5.36 -0.29 0.59
CA PHE A 336 4.67 1.00 0.55
C PHE A 336 3.84 1.30 1.81
N VAL A 337 2.89 0.43 2.16
CA VAL A 337 1.96 0.70 3.28
C VAL A 337 2.71 0.82 4.61
N PRO A 338 3.64 -0.09 4.98
CA PRO A 338 4.42 0.07 6.21
C PRO A 338 5.26 1.34 6.25
N THR A 339 5.91 1.73 5.14
CA THR A 339 6.65 3.01 5.10
C THR A 339 5.73 4.21 5.23
N PHE A 340 4.53 4.15 4.65
CA PHE A 340 3.54 5.20 4.78
C PHE A 340 3.08 5.39 6.24
N VAL A 341 2.84 4.29 6.96
CA VAL A 341 2.48 4.33 8.40
C VAL A 341 3.62 4.85 9.28
N ILE A 342 4.86 4.44 9.03
CA ILE A 342 6.04 4.95 9.75
C ILE A 342 6.18 6.46 9.55
N GLY A 343 6.02 6.93 8.31
CA GLY A 343 6.03 8.36 8.00
C GLY A 343 4.89 9.13 8.68
N ALA A 344 3.68 8.55 8.69
CA ALA A 344 2.53 9.14 9.36
C ALA A 344 2.75 9.29 10.87
N CYS A 345 3.34 8.27 11.51
CA CYS A 345 3.71 8.34 12.93
C CYS A 345 4.75 9.43 13.20
N CYS A 346 5.80 9.52 12.37
CA CYS A 346 6.82 10.57 12.47
C CYS A 346 6.19 11.97 12.36
N GLY A 347 5.33 12.17 11.37
CA GLY A 347 4.58 13.40 11.17
C GLY A 347 3.64 13.71 12.34
N ARG A 348 2.95 12.70 12.89
CA ARG A 348 2.06 12.87 14.04
C ARG A 348 2.82 13.32 15.29
N ILE A 349 3.97 12.73 15.58
CA ILE A 349 4.85 13.14 16.68
C ILE A 349 5.28 14.60 16.51
N ALA A 350 5.69 14.98 15.29
CA ALA A 350 6.08 16.36 14.99
C ALA A 350 4.91 17.34 15.16
N GLY A 351 3.70 16.99 14.67
CA GLY A 351 2.51 17.81 14.81
C GLY A 351 2.09 18.04 16.26
N GLU A 352 2.10 16.99 17.09
CA GLU A 352 1.84 17.11 18.53
C GLU A 352 2.92 17.93 19.25
N ALA A 353 4.19 17.79 18.85
CA ALA A 353 5.28 18.61 19.40
C ALA A 353 5.12 20.10 19.06
N VAL A 354 4.77 20.41 17.81
CA VAL A 354 4.49 21.80 17.37
C VAL A 354 3.29 22.37 18.10
N TYR A 355 2.24 21.57 18.31
CA TYR A 355 1.07 21.97 19.10
C TYR A 355 1.43 22.31 20.56
N VAL A 356 2.28 21.50 21.21
CA VAL A 356 2.78 21.78 22.58
C VAL A 356 3.66 23.03 22.64
N LEU A 357 4.46 23.29 21.60
CA LEU A 357 5.33 24.48 21.52
C LEU A 357 4.53 25.76 21.25
N PHE A 358 3.45 25.68 20.48
CA PHE A 358 2.61 26.82 20.09
C PHE A 358 1.12 26.57 20.43
N PRO A 359 0.74 26.57 21.71
CA PRO A 359 -0.62 26.21 22.14
C PRO A 359 -1.70 27.18 21.66
N ASN A 360 -1.33 28.43 21.33
CA ASN A 360 -2.23 29.45 20.82
C ASN A 360 -2.37 29.44 19.28
N GLY A 361 -1.75 28.46 18.61
CA GLY A 361 -1.67 28.39 17.16
C GLY A 361 -0.63 29.34 16.56
N LEU A 362 -0.34 29.16 15.27
CA LEU A 362 0.47 30.11 14.49
C LEU A 362 -0.48 31.06 13.75
N GLY A 363 -0.38 32.36 14.03
CA GLY A 363 -1.17 33.37 13.31
C GLY A 363 -2.69 33.29 13.54
N ASN A 364 -3.12 32.94 14.77
CA ASN A 364 -4.53 32.75 15.19
C ASN A 364 -5.26 31.56 14.55
N ILE A 365 -4.56 30.70 13.81
CA ILE A 365 -5.13 29.47 13.25
C ILE A 365 -4.64 28.28 14.10
N PRO A 366 -5.55 27.38 14.52
CA PRO A 366 -5.21 26.16 15.24
C PRO A 366 -4.30 25.23 14.40
N ILE A 367 -3.29 24.64 15.05
CA ILE A 367 -2.41 23.64 14.42
C ILE A 367 -3.13 22.29 14.40
N TYR A 368 -3.16 21.63 13.24
CA TYR A 368 -3.76 20.31 13.05
C TYR A 368 -2.70 19.22 12.94
N PRO A 369 -2.52 18.35 13.96
CA PRO A 369 -1.48 17.31 13.93
C PRO A 369 -1.74 16.23 12.87
N GLY A 370 -2.99 16.02 12.46
CA GLY A 370 -3.35 15.12 11.35
C GLY A 370 -2.73 15.55 10.02
N LEU A 371 -2.63 16.86 9.75
CA LEU A 371 -1.94 17.37 8.56
C LEU A 371 -0.46 16.99 8.56
N TYR A 372 0.22 17.18 9.68
CA TYR A 372 1.63 16.82 9.84
C TYR A 372 1.84 15.31 9.63
N ALA A 373 0.88 14.47 10.07
CA ALA A 373 0.91 13.03 9.81
C ALA A 373 0.84 12.72 8.29
N ILE A 374 -0.08 13.33 7.55
CA ILE A 374 -0.19 13.14 6.09
C ILE A 374 1.10 13.58 5.39
N VAL A 375 1.63 14.74 5.78
CA VAL A 375 2.88 15.29 5.25
C VAL A 375 4.07 14.36 5.53
N GLY A 376 4.20 13.88 6.77
CA GLY A 376 5.24 12.93 7.16
C GLY A 376 5.13 11.59 6.44
N ALA A 377 3.90 11.10 6.21
CA ALA A 377 3.63 9.88 5.44
C ALA A 377 4.15 10.02 4.01
N ALA A 378 3.82 11.12 3.34
CA ALA A 378 4.26 11.40 1.98
C ALA A 378 5.78 11.63 1.89
N ALA A 379 6.36 12.38 2.83
CA ALA A 379 7.80 12.67 2.84
C ALA A 379 8.66 11.42 3.04
N PHE A 380 8.36 10.60 4.06
CA PHE A 380 9.15 9.39 4.33
C PHE A 380 8.97 8.34 3.23
N SER A 381 7.74 8.10 2.77
CA SER A 381 7.51 7.14 1.69
C SER A 381 8.12 7.61 0.36
N GLY A 382 8.00 8.91 0.02
CA GLY A 382 8.66 9.55 -1.12
C GLY A 382 10.18 9.43 -1.08
N ALA A 383 10.78 9.64 0.09
CA ALA A 383 12.22 9.48 0.28
C ALA A 383 12.69 8.02 0.11
N VAL A 384 11.91 7.04 0.59
CA VAL A 384 12.26 5.62 0.48
C VAL A 384 12.09 5.09 -0.95
N THR A 385 11.09 5.56 -1.70
CA THR A 385 10.83 5.11 -3.07
C THR A 385 11.51 5.98 -4.14
N HIS A 386 12.08 7.12 -3.76
CA HIS A 386 12.61 8.13 -4.69
C HIS A 386 11.56 8.59 -5.70
N SER A 387 10.38 8.98 -5.23
CA SER A 387 9.27 9.36 -6.13
C SER A 387 8.40 10.51 -5.62
N ILE A 388 8.17 11.50 -6.47
CA ILE A 388 7.34 12.68 -6.22
C ILE A 388 5.85 12.35 -6.38
N SER A 389 5.50 11.37 -7.22
CA SER A 389 4.10 10.97 -7.48
C SER A 389 3.35 10.47 -6.24
N ILE A 390 4.08 10.12 -5.18
CA ILE A 390 3.50 9.75 -3.89
C ILE A 390 2.73 10.90 -3.25
N ALA A 391 3.12 12.15 -3.51
CA ALA A 391 2.36 13.33 -3.08
C ALA A 391 0.90 13.25 -3.53
N ILE A 392 0.71 12.92 -4.82
CA ILE A 392 -0.61 12.86 -5.45
C ILE A 392 -1.35 11.61 -5.01
N ILE A 393 -0.66 10.46 -4.86
CA ILE A 393 -1.28 9.25 -4.29
C ILE A 393 -1.80 9.55 -2.87
N CYS A 394 -1.02 10.27 -2.06
CA CYS A 394 -1.40 10.66 -0.71
C CYS A 394 -2.65 11.54 -0.72
N CYS A 395 -2.67 12.62 -1.50
CA CYS A 395 -3.83 13.52 -1.60
C CYS A 395 -5.09 12.82 -2.16
N GLU A 396 -4.96 11.95 -3.16
CA GLU A 396 -6.09 11.18 -3.67
C GLU A 396 -6.59 10.14 -2.65
N ALA A 397 -5.70 9.53 -1.87
CA ALA A 397 -6.04 8.56 -0.84
C ALA A 397 -6.65 9.19 0.42
N THR A 398 -6.33 10.45 0.73
CA THR A 398 -6.93 11.22 1.84
C THR A 398 -8.17 12.02 1.44
N GLY A 399 -8.38 12.23 0.14
CA GLY A 399 -9.55 12.94 -0.40
C GLY A 399 -9.44 14.46 -0.31
N GLN A 400 -8.30 15.00 0.13
CA GLN A 400 -8.09 16.43 0.30
C GLN A 400 -6.88 16.92 -0.49
N LEU A 401 -7.12 17.87 -1.40
CA LEU A 401 -6.10 18.52 -2.24
C LEU A 401 -5.46 19.74 -1.57
N SER A 402 -6.04 20.24 -0.46
CA SER A 402 -5.53 21.40 0.28
C SER A 402 -4.12 21.16 0.86
N SER A 403 -3.76 19.90 1.12
CA SER A 403 -2.41 19.52 1.58
C SER A 403 -1.38 19.36 0.46
N LEU A 404 -1.76 19.54 -0.81
CA LEU A 404 -0.87 19.23 -1.94
C LEU A 404 0.37 20.13 -1.99
N ILE A 405 0.20 21.44 -1.77
CA ILE A 405 1.30 22.42 -1.82
C ILE A 405 2.40 22.09 -0.81
N PRO A 406 2.10 21.95 0.51
CA PRO A 406 3.16 21.62 1.46
C PRO A 406 3.80 20.28 1.13
N ILE A 407 3.02 19.25 0.76
CA ILE A 407 3.59 17.94 0.42
C ILE A 407 4.59 18.02 -0.75
N LEU A 408 4.28 18.77 -1.81
CA LEU A 408 5.19 18.90 -2.96
C LEU A 408 6.50 19.61 -2.60
N VAL A 409 6.42 20.70 -1.82
CA VAL A 409 7.62 21.48 -1.40
C VAL A 409 8.60 20.65 -0.58
N ILE A 410 8.10 19.63 0.12
CA ILE A 410 8.86 18.81 1.08
C ILE A 410 9.53 17.60 0.40
N ILE A 411 8.95 17.12 -0.71
CA ILE A 411 9.44 15.92 -1.40
C ILE A 411 10.53 16.27 -2.43
N ASP A 412 10.54 17.50 -2.95
CA ASP A 412 11.66 18.06 -3.72
C ASP A 412 12.90 18.28 -2.82
#